data_AF-A0A2W6A8U1-F1
#
_entry.id   AF-A0A2W6A8U1-F1
#
_cell.length_a   1.000
_cell.length_b   1.000
_cell.length_c   1.000
_cell.angle_alpha   90.00
_cell.angle_beta   90.00
_cell.angle_gamma   90.00
#
_symmetry.space_group_name_H-M   'P 1'
#
loop_
_entity.id
_entity.type
_entity.pdbx_description
1 polymer ?
#
loop_
_entity_poly.entity_id
_entity_poly.type
_entity_poly.pdbx_seq_one_letter_code
_entity_poly.pdbx_strand_id
1 'polypeptide(L)'
;KCEERNANDGVTLRMYAQGQFASNTAYFYTRDHLGSVREMFKSDGTLVARNDYDPWGRFTAVLNTTKPEFNYTGLYRHAKSGLLFATYRAYDPDLGRWLSRDPIGERGGINLYGYVANNPANAIDPLGLDAVVVFGFTPGNPLGHVAVAVSGRGTYSFGTAHDDGTSLGDYLTQQSVSGGKDQLLYYIPTTPEEDQQLVDSFNRARDRGFSSEQANTCSTAVSEGLRDIGVFRHRTPFPKMLLDWFRAGLARRPGVSGMYIPPGTVVQESGPFQKP
;
A
#
# COMPACT_ATOMS: atom_id res chain seq x y z
N LYS A 1 15.44 -10.77 -4.39
CA LYS A 1 14.95 -12.14 -4.10
C LYS A 1 15.06 -12.32 -2.59
N CYS A 2 13.99 -12.72 -1.91
CA CYS A 2 14.08 -13.11 -0.50
C CYS A 2 14.53 -14.57 -0.45
N GLU A 3 15.75 -14.81 0.06
CA GLU A 3 16.35 -16.14 0.14
C GLU A 3 16.94 -16.34 1.53
N GLU A 4 16.76 -17.53 2.10
CA GLU A 4 17.50 -17.97 3.28
C GLU A 4 18.74 -18.75 2.82
N ARG A 5 19.86 -18.55 3.50
CA ARG A 5 21.13 -19.21 3.20
C ARG A 5 21.73 -19.81 4.46
N ASN A 6 22.38 -20.95 4.29
CA ASN A 6 23.13 -21.59 5.37
C ASN A 6 24.54 -20.98 5.51
N ALA A 7 25.31 -21.48 6.49
CA ALA A 7 26.67 -21.01 6.78
C ALA A 7 27.67 -21.16 5.61
N ASN A 8 27.35 -21.98 4.61
CA ASN A 8 28.18 -22.20 3.42
C ASN A 8 27.69 -21.41 2.21
N ASP A 9 26.84 -20.38 2.41
CA ASP A 9 26.21 -19.58 1.35
C ASP A 9 25.26 -20.38 0.42
N GLY A 10 24.90 -21.61 0.81
CA GLY A 10 23.93 -22.42 0.09
C GLY A 10 22.50 -21.95 0.36
N VAL A 11 21.71 -21.71 -0.68
CA VAL A 11 20.30 -21.30 -0.57
C VAL A 11 19.46 -22.47 -0.03
N THR A 12 18.86 -22.28 1.14
CA THR A 12 17.98 -23.27 1.81
C THR A 12 16.51 -23.02 1.50
N LEU A 13 16.14 -21.76 1.24
CA LEU A 13 14.78 -21.33 0.96
C LEU A 13 14.79 -20.17 -0.03
N ARG A 14 13.86 -20.18 -0.98
CA ARG A 14 13.51 -19.00 -1.78
C ARG A 14 12.05 -18.67 -1.57
N MET A 15 11.74 -17.42 -1.29
CA MET A 15 10.38 -16.95 -1.14
C MET A 15 9.96 -16.17 -2.40
N TYR A 16 8.71 -16.33 -2.82
CA TYR A 16 8.10 -15.59 -3.92
C TYR A 16 6.65 -15.22 -3.57
N ALA A 17 6.06 -14.35 -4.37
CA ALA A 17 4.76 -13.77 -4.07
C ALA A 17 3.63 -14.80 -3.91
N GLN A 18 3.72 -15.98 -4.50
CA GLN A 18 2.69 -17.03 -4.45
C GLN A 18 3.10 -18.24 -3.59
N GLY A 19 4.26 -18.22 -2.94
CA GLY A 19 4.76 -19.44 -2.31
C GLY A 19 6.22 -19.41 -1.87
N GLN A 20 6.76 -20.60 -1.66
CA GLN A 20 8.16 -20.81 -1.29
C GLN A 20 8.75 -22.03 -1.97
N PHE A 21 10.06 -22.02 -2.19
CA PHE A 21 10.82 -23.14 -2.70
C PHE A 21 11.83 -23.57 -1.65
N ALA A 22 11.66 -24.77 -1.10
CA ALA A 22 12.51 -25.31 -0.05
C ALA A 22 12.83 -26.77 -0.36
N SER A 23 14.07 -27.21 -0.08
CA SER A 23 14.48 -28.62 -0.25
C SER A 23 14.11 -29.21 -1.62
N ASN A 24 14.38 -28.44 -2.69
CA ASN A 24 14.06 -28.80 -4.07
C ASN A 24 12.56 -29.01 -4.37
N THR A 25 11.67 -28.49 -3.52
CA THR A 25 10.22 -28.60 -3.64
C THR A 25 9.60 -27.21 -3.72
N ALA A 26 8.72 -27.00 -4.69
CA ALA A 26 7.91 -25.79 -4.81
C ALA A 26 6.62 -25.94 -4.00
N TYR A 27 6.28 -24.90 -3.25
CA TYR A 27 5.09 -24.80 -2.44
C TYR A 27 4.28 -23.57 -2.83
N PHE A 28 2.96 -23.68 -2.81
CA PHE A 28 2.04 -22.64 -3.27
C PHE A 28 1.05 -22.30 -2.18
N TYR A 29 0.83 -21.01 -1.95
CA TYR A 29 -0.09 -20.52 -0.93
C TYR A 29 -1.48 -20.26 -1.52
N THR A 30 -2.51 -20.56 -0.73
CA THR A 30 -3.84 -19.94 -0.89
C THR A 30 -4.03 -18.92 0.22
N ARG A 31 -4.77 -17.85 -0.08
CA ARG A 31 -4.93 -16.70 0.82
C ARG A 31 -6.39 -16.30 0.99
N ASP A 32 -6.69 -15.72 2.14
CA ASP A 32 -7.96 -15.03 2.35
C ASP A 32 -7.97 -13.59 1.80
N HIS A 33 -9.06 -12.87 2.04
CA HIS A 33 -9.27 -11.50 1.55
C HIS A 33 -8.28 -10.47 2.12
N LEU A 34 -7.64 -10.76 3.24
CA LEU A 34 -6.59 -9.93 3.84
C LEU A 34 -5.18 -10.33 3.37
N GLY A 35 -5.07 -11.36 2.52
CA GLY A 35 -3.80 -11.90 2.09
C GLY A 35 -3.16 -12.88 3.09
N SER A 36 -3.89 -13.32 4.12
CA SER A 36 -3.36 -14.28 5.10
C SER A 36 -3.25 -15.66 4.46
N VAL A 37 -2.11 -16.34 4.62
CA VAL A 37 -1.90 -17.69 4.07
C VAL A 37 -2.75 -18.71 4.83
N ARG A 38 -3.79 -19.23 4.18
CA ARG A 38 -4.71 -20.22 4.74
C ARG A 38 -4.24 -21.64 4.52
N GLU A 39 -3.72 -21.92 3.33
CA GLU A 39 -3.24 -23.26 2.99
C GLU A 39 -1.95 -23.18 2.19
N MET A 40 -1.17 -24.25 2.26
CA MET A 40 0.03 -24.43 1.45
C MET A 40 0.01 -25.82 0.80
N PHE A 41 0.25 -25.85 -0.50
CA PHE A 41 0.24 -27.05 -1.33
C PHE A 41 1.60 -27.30 -1.96
N LYS A 42 1.94 -28.56 -2.20
CA LYS A 42 3.02 -28.94 -3.12
C LYS A 42 2.56 -28.82 -4.57
N SER A 43 3.51 -28.90 -5.50
CA SER A 43 3.22 -28.95 -6.94
C SER A 43 2.33 -30.12 -7.39
N ASP A 44 2.27 -31.21 -6.62
CA ASP A 44 1.43 -32.37 -6.89
C ASP A 44 0.00 -32.24 -6.30
N GLY A 45 -0.35 -31.10 -5.72
CA GLY A 45 -1.66 -30.85 -5.08
C GLY A 45 -1.77 -31.36 -3.65
N THR A 46 -0.70 -31.92 -3.07
CA THR A 46 -0.70 -32.34 -1.67
C THR A 46 -0.76 -31.13 -0.74
N LEU A 47 -1.79 -31.08 0.12
CA LEU A 47 -1.91 -30.10 1.20
C LEU A 47 -0.87 -30.38 2.30
N VAL A 48 -0.04 -29.40 2.64
CA VAL A 48 1.05 -29.52 3.64
C VAL A 48 0.94 -28.54 4.80
N ALA A 49 0.13 -27.49 4.67
CA ALA A 49 -0.21 -26.61 5.76
C ALA A 49 -1.65 -26.14 5.63
N ARG A 50 -2.33 -26.00 6.78
CA ARG A 50 -3.60 -25.32 6.89
C ARG A 50 -3.62 -24.54 8.19
N ASN A 51 -3.80 -23.23 8.09
CA ASN A 51 -3.80 -22.30 9.20
C ASN A 51 -5.12 -21.55 9.22
N ASP A 52 -5.70 -21.45 10.41
CA ASP A 52 -6.79 -20.51 10.69
C ASP A 52 -6.27 -19.38 11.56
N TYR A 53 -6.82 -18.19 11.38
CA TYR A 53 -6.45 -17.00 12.14
C TYR A 53 -7.68 -16.46 12.87
N ASP A 54 -7.48 -16.05 14.12
CA ASP A 54 -8.40 -15.12 14.75
C ASP A 54 -8.27 -13.72 14.08
N PRO A 55 -9.18 -12.77 14.38
CA PRO A 55 -9.11 -11.44 13.79
C PRO A 55 -7.79 -10.71 14.03
N TRP A 56 -7.05 -11.04 15.08
CA TRP A 56 -5.79 -10.39 15.46
C TRP A 56 -4.56 -11.16 14.97
N GLY A 57 -4.74 -12.21 14.18
CA GLY A 57 -3.65 -12.96 13.60
C GLY A 57 -3.06 -14.05 14.49
N ARG A 58 -3.68 -14.37 15.64
CA ARG A 58 -3.33 -15.60 16.35
C ARG A 58 -3.72 -16.77 15.47
N PHE A 59 -2.73 -17.56 15.08
CA PHE A 59 -2.96 -18.67 14.19
C PHE A 59 -3.16 -19.98 14.96
N THR A 60 -4.08 -20.81 14.46
CA THR A 60 -4.26 -22.20 14.86
C THR A 60 -3.85 -23.07 13.68
N ALA A 61 -2.84 -23.91 13.89
CA ALA A 61 -2.39 -24.84 12.87
C ALA A 61 -3.32 -26.06 12.84
N VAL A 62 -4.13 -26.18 11.80
CA VAL A 62 -5.00 -27.34 11.54
C VAL A 62 -4.19 -28.47 10.89
N LEU A 63 -3.26 -28.11 10.02
CA LEU A 63 -2.25 -29.01 9.44
C LEU A 63 -0.91 -28.29 9.38
N ASN A 64 0.20 -28.96 9.74
CA ASN A 64 1.50 -28.31 9.84
C ASN A 64 2.69 -29.23 9.52
N THR A 65 2.61 -29.99 8.41
CA THR A 65 3.74 -30.82 7.97
C THR A 65 4.87 -29.98 7.35
N THR A 66 4.56 -28.82 6.78
CA THR A 66 5.56 -27.82 6.38
C THR A 66 5.04 -26.43 6.73
N LYS A 67 5.87 -25.58 7.34
CA LYS A 67 5.44 -24.26 7.79
C LYS A 67 5.57 -23.23 6.66
N PRO A 68 4.53 -22.44 6.38
CA PRO A 68 4.67 -21.27 5.53
C PRO A 68 5.41 -20.16 6.30
N GLU A 69 6.35 -19.50 5.64
CA GLU A 69 7.12 -18.40 6.24
C GLU A 69 6.27 -17.13 6.37
N PHE A 70 5.44 -16.86 5.37
CA PHE A 70 4.44 -15.78 5.43
C PHE A 70 3.11 -16.33 5.95
N ASN A 71 2.46 -15.58 6.82
CA ASN A 71 1.23 -16.03 7.49
C ASN A 71 0.13 -14.95 7.41
N TYR A 72 -0.33 -14.47 8.56
CA TYR A 72 -1.38 -13.48 8.70
C TYR A 72 -1.02 -12.19 7.96
N THR A 73 -1.95 -11.70 7.14
CA THR A 73 -1.83 -10.49 6.31
C THR A 73 -0.59 -10.41 5.42
N GLY A 74 0.04 -11.56 5.14
CA GLY A 74 1.28 -11.62 4.36
C GLY A 74 2.53 -11.22 5.13
N LEU A 75 2.47 -11.10 6.47
CA LEU A 75 3.64 -10.81 7.31
C LEU A 75 4.52 -12.05 7.51
N TYR A 76 5.83 -11.82 7.62
CA TYR A 76 6.80 -12.88 7.90
C TYR A 76 6.66 -13.35 9.35
N ARG A 77 6.50 -14.66 9.57
CA ARG A 77 6.35 -15.20 10.93
C ARG A 77 7.67 -15.74 11.44
N HIS A 78 8.19 -15.11 12.49
CA HIS A 78 9.32 -15.67 13.20
C HIS A 78 8.87 -16.77 14.16
N ALA A 79 9.04 -18.03 13.73
CA ALA A 79 8.47 -19.19 14.40
C ALA A 79 8.87 -19.35 15.89
N LYS A 80 10.08 -18.92 16.28
CA LYS A 80 10.57 -19.07 17.66
C LYS A 80 9.92 -18.10 18.63
N SER A 81 9.63 -16.87 18.20
CA SER A 81 8.99 -15.86 19.06
C SER A 81 7.47 -15.79 18.86
N GLY A 82 6.96 -16.32 17.75
CA GLY A 82 5.55 -16.20 17.37
C GLY A 82 5.17 -14.84 16.78
N LEU A 83 6.12 -13.91 16.70
CA LEU A 83 5.90 -12.56 16.19
C LEU A 83 5.76 -12.54 14.68
N LEU A 84 5.00 -11.56 14.20
CA LEU A 84 4.83 -11.25 12.79
C LEU A 84 5.63 -9.98 12.47
N PHE A 85 6.50 -10.06 11.47
CA PHE A 85 7.39 -8.97 11.11
C PHE A 85 6.88 -8.27 9.86
N ALA A 86 6.48 -7.02 10.06
CA ALA A 86 6.42 -6.01 9.01
C ALA A 86 7.81 -5.38 8.87
N THR A 87 7.99 -4.62 7.79
CA THR A 87 9.28 -3.99 7.48
C THR A 87 9.82 -3.14 8.62
N TYR A 88 8.97 -2.31 9.24
CA TYR A 88 9.40 -1.34 10.25
C TYR A 88 9.06 -1.74 11.69
N ARG A 89 8.15 -2.71 11.88
CA ARG A 89 7.65 -3.07 13.19
C ARG A 89 7.42 -4.58 13.33
N ALA A 90 7.66 -5.09 14.53
CA ALA A 90 7.25 -6.42 14.93
C ALA A 90 5.86 -6.33 15.57
N TYR A 91 4.91 -7.09 15.03
CA TYR A 91 3.56 -7.25 15.53
C TYR A 91 3.46 -8.50 16.41
N ASP A 92 2.79 -8.33 17.54
CA ASP A 92 2.47 -9.40 18.46
C ASP A 92 0.96 -9.72 18.34
N PRO A 93 0.60 -10.86 17.72
CA PRO A 93 -0.80 -11.27 17.58
C PRO A 93 -1.43 -11.65 18.92
N ASP A 94 -0.64 -12.05 19.92
CA ASP A 94 -1.15 -12.38 21.24
C ASP A 94 -1.55 -11.13 22.03
N LEU A 95 -0.91 -9.99 21.75
CA LEU A 95 -1.27 -8.70 22.33
C LEU A 95 -2.18 -7.86 21.40
N GLY A 96 -2.27 -8.21 20.12
CA GLY A 96 -3.00 -7.44 19.11
C GLY A 96 -2.38 -6.07 18.81
N ARG A 97 -1.04 -5.96 18.87
CA ARG A 97 -0.35 -4.67 18.74
C ARG A 97 1.09 -4.77 18.25
N TRP A 98 1.63 -3.64 17.81
CA TRP A 98 3.07 -3.49 17.58
C TRP A 98 3.84 -3.52 18.90
N LEU A 99 5.04 -4.09 18.88
CA LEU A 99 5.94 -4.13 20.04
C LEU A 99 6.76 -2.86 20.22
N SER A 100 6.94 -2.11 19.14
CA SER A 100 7.71 -0.87 19.13
C SER A 100 6.79 0.31 18.88
N ARG A 101 7.19 1.47 19.42
CA ARG A 101 6.54 2.75 19.18
C ARG A 101 6.57 3.05 17.68
N ASP A 102 5.49 3.60 17.16
CA ASP A 102 5.38 3.99 15.76
C ASP A 102 6.57 4.89 15.36
N PRO A 103 7.37 4.49 14.35
CA PRO A 103 8.50 5.29 13.87
C PRO A 103 8.11 6.69 13.38
N ILE A 104 6.86 6.92 12.95
CA ILE A 104 6.38 8.27 12.59
C ILE A 104 5.84 9.06 13.80
N GLY A 105 5.91 8.48 15.00
CA GLY A 105 5.47 9.09 16.24
C GLY A 105 3.96 9.35 16.27
N GLU A 106 3.55 10.37 17.02
CA GLU A 106 2.15 10.78 17.22
C GLU A 106 1.43 11.15 15.93
N ARG A 107 2.17 11.23 14.82
CA ARG A 107 1.58 11.27 13.49
C ARG A 107 0.77 9.99 13.30
N GLY A 108 1.30 8.77 13.43
CA GLY A 108 0.53 7.53 13.21
C GLY A 108 -0.71 7.29 14.10
N GLY A 109 -0.98 8.19 15.04
CA GLY A 109 -2.09 8.17 15.99
C GLY A 109 -1.59 8.32 17.42
N ILE A 110 -2.49 8.60 18.36
CA ILE A 110 -2.13 8.72 19.79
C ILE A 110 -1.66 7.38 20.39
N ASN A 111 -2.14 6.27 19.84
CA ASN A 111 -1.73 4.93 20.25
C ASN A 111 -0.63 4.42 19.32
N LEU A 112 0.61 4.69 19.72
CA LEU A 112 1.81 4.40 18.95
C LEU A 112 2.16 2.91 18.85
N TYR A 113 1.37 2.06 19.48
CA TYR A 113 1.49 0.62 19.41
C TYR A 113 0.26 0.00 18.73
N GLY A 114 -0.76 0.79 18.39
CA GLY A 114 -2.00 0.30 17.83
C GLY A 114 -1.82 -0.35 16.47
N TYR A 115 -2.48 -1.49 16.25
CA TYR A 115 -2.52 -2.18 14.96
C TYR A 115 -3.85 -1.85 14.27
N VAL A 116 -3.78 -1.32 13.04
CA VAL A 116 -4.91 -1.07 12.12
C VAL A 116 -6.16 -0.46 12.77
N ALA A 117 -5.96 0.48 13.70
CA ALA A 117 -7.03 1.14 14.45
C ALA A 117 -8.04 0.17 15.12
N ASN A 118 -7.58 -0.99 15.58
CA ASN A 118 -8.39 -2.07 16.16
C ASN A 118 -9.45 -2.67 15.22
N ASN A 119 -9.26 -2.58 13.89
CA ASN A 119 -10.13 -3.21 12.89
C ASN A 119 -9.40 -4.26 12.02
N PRO A 120 -8.81 -5.31 12.62
CA PRO A 120 -7.91 -6.23 11.93
C PRO A 120 -8.61 -7.30 11.08
N ALA A 121 -9.95 -7.36 11.09
CA ALA A 121 -10.73 -8.20 10.18
C ALA A 121 -10.90 -7.59 8.78
N ASN A 122 -10.70 -6.27 8.65
CA ASN A 122 -10.99 -5.51 7.43
C ASN A 122 -9.79 -4.70 6.91
N ALA A 123 -8.70 -4.64 7.66
CA ALA A 123 -7.54 -3.82 7.35
C ALA A 123 -6.24 -4.56 7.66
N ILE A 124 -5.18 -4.17 6.93
CA ILE A 124 -3.83 -4.70 7.07
C ILE A 124 -2.85 -3.53 7.20
N ASP A 125 -1.69 -3.79 7.79
CA ASP A 125 -0.57 -2.83 7.86
C ASP A 125 0.76 -3.55 7.49
N PRO A 126 0.98 -3.87 6.20
CA PRO A 126 2.14 -4.67 5.75
C PRO A 126 3.52 -4.02 5.95
N LEU A 127 3.63 -2.68 5.95
CA LEU A 127 4.87 -1.95 6.24
C LEU A 127 4.97 -1.53 7.69
N GLY A 128 3.82 -1.22 8.28
CA GLY A 128 3.73 -0.44 9.49
C GLY A 128 3.31 1.02 9.27
N LEU A 129 3.17 1.58 8.03
CA LEU A 129 3.03 3.04 7.74
C LEU A 129 2.58 3.36 6.23
N ASP A 130 1.74 4.39 5.88
CA ASP A 130 1.79 5.30 4.63
C ASP A 130 0.78 5.27 3.41
N ALA A 131 0.37 6.43 2.78
CA ALA A 131 -0.49 6.63 1.54
C ALA A 131 0.26 7.01 0.20
N VAL A 132 -0.42 7.19 -0.97
CA VAL A 132 0.22 7.40 -2.33
C VAL A 132 -0.37 8.55 -3.18
N VAL A 133 0.48 9.36 -3.82
CA VAL A 133 0.10 10.36 -4.86
C VAL A 133 0.63 9.95 -6.23
N VAL A 134 -0.17 10.08 -7.28
CA VAL A 134 0.14 9.67 -8.65
C VAL A 134 0.10 10.87 -9.58
N PHE A 135 1.19 11.19 -10.26
CA PHE A 135 1.25 12.20 -11.33
C PHE A 135 1.33 11.52 -12.69
N GLY A 136 0.48 11.89 -13.65
CA GLY A 136 0.48 11.41 -15.03
C GLY A 136 0.84 12.51 -16.03
N PHE A 137 1.75 12.25 -16.97
CA PHE A 137 2.20 13.19 -17.98
C PHE A 137 2.15 12.58 -19.38
N THR A 138 1.91 13.40 -20.40
CA THR A 138 2.04 13.01 -21.81
C THR A 138 3.04 13.95 -22.47
N PRO A 139 3.97 13.45 -23.29
CA PRO A 139 4.85 14.32 -24.08
C PRO A 139 4.02 15.33 -24.90
N GLY A 140 4.27 16.63 -24.69
CA GLY A 140 3.56 17.71 -25.39
C GLY A 140 2.30 18.26 -24.72
N ASN A 141 1.83 17.69 -23.59
CA ASN A 141 0.74 18.27 -22.81
C ASN A 141 1.27 18.88 -21.49
N PRO A 142 1.31 20.22 -21.35
CA PRO A 142 1.83 20.88 -20.16
C PRO A 142 0.89 20.80 -18.94
N LEU A 143 -0.38 20.40 -19.12
CA LEU A 143 -1.33 20.29 -18.03
C LEU A 143 -1.03 19.04 -17.19
N GLY A 144 -0.88 17.87 -17.80
CA GLY A 144 -0.72 16.61 -17.05
C GLY A 144 -1.98 16.25 -16.24
N HIS A 145 -1.87 15.28 -15.34
CA HIS A 145 -2.94 14.83 -14.46
C HIS A 145 -2.38 14.38 -13.10
N VAL A 146 -3.20 14.43 -12.06
CA VAL A 146 -2.78 13.97 -10.72
C VAL A 146 -3.94 13.31 -9.99
N ALA A 147 -3.65 12.25 -9.26
CA ALA A 147 -4.57 11.49 -8.41
C ALA A 147 -3.92 11.16 -7.08
N VAL A 148 -4.73 10.75 -6.10
CA VAL A 148 -4.24 10.21 -4.82
C VAL A 148 -4.88 8.85 -4.59
N ALA A 149 -4.11 7.91 -4.07
CA ALA A 149 -4.60 6.64 -3.59
C ALA A 149 -4.38 6.57 -2.08
N VAL A 150 -5.46 6.25 -1.36
CA VAL A 150 -5.53 6.28 0.10
C VAL A 150 -5.89 4.88 0.61
N SER A 151 -5.26 4.42 1.70
CA SER A 151 -5.45 3.03 2.21
C SER A 151 -6.88 2.65 2.33
N GLY A 152 -7.26 1.51 1.74
CA GLY A 152 -8.58 0.95 1.97
C GLY A 152 -9.71 1.89 1.56
N ARG A 153 -9.40 2.99 0.86
CA ARG A 153 -10.31 3.99 0.34
C ARG A 153 -10.20 4.09 -1.17
N GLY A 154 -9.18 3.48 -1.77
CA GLY A 154 -8.99 3.40 -3.22
C GLY A 154 -8.40 4.67 -3.82
N THR A 155 -8.50 4.79 -5.14
CA THR A 155 -7.93 5.89 -5.90
C THR A 155 -8.95 6.97 -6.17
N TYR A 156 -8.58 8.22 -5.92
CA TYR A 156 -9.39 9.39 -6.16
C TYR A 156 -8.78 10.22 -7.30
N SER A 157 -9.55 10.41 -8.37
CA SER A 157 -9.08 11.04 -9.60
C SER A 157 -10.14 11.98 -10.18
N PHE A 158 -9.79 13.25 -10.31
CA PHE A 158 -10.70 14.30 -10.79
C PHE A 158 -10.54 14.60 -12.28
N GLY A 159 -11.63 14.82 -13.00
CA GLY A 159 -11.55 15.18 -14.43
C GLY A 159 -11.13 14.02 -15.35
N THR A 160 -11.17 12.79 -14.85
CA THR A 160 -11.06 11.54 -15.62
C THR A 160 -12.36 10.75 -15.50
N ALA A 161 -12.68 9.90 -16.47
CA ALA A 161 -13.80 8.94 -16.40
C ALA A 161 -13.52 7.74 -15.45
N HIS A 162 -12.73 7.99 -14.41
CA HIS A 162 -12.31 6.98 -13.45
C HIS A 162 -13.15 7.15 -12.18
N ASP A 163 -13.77 6.07 -11.72
CA ASP A 163 -14.59 6.08 -10.52
C ASP A 163 -13.70 6.15 -9.27
N ASP A 164 -14.07 7.04 -8.34
CA ASP A 164 -13.35 7.18 -7.07
C ASP A 164 -13.50 5.89 -6.25
N GLY A 165 -12.44 5.59 -5.50
CA GLY A 165 -12.41 4.45 -4.60
C GLY A 165 -12.17 3.10 -5.25
N THR A 166 -11.69 3.11 -6.49
CA THR A 166 -11.30 1.89 -7.22
C THR A 166 -9.80 1.57 -7.08
N SER A 167 -9.35 0.49 -7.71
CA SER A 167 -7.97 0.00 -7.59
C SER A 167 -6.93 0.99 -8.09
N LEU A 168 -5.81 1.14 -7.36
CA LEU A 168 -4.66 1.86 -7.88
C LEU A 168 -4.06 1.14 -9.08
N GLY A 169 -3.95 -0.20 -9.08
CA GLY A 169 -3.51 -0.96 -10.25
C GLY A 169 -4.37 -0.75 -11.49
N ASP A 170 -5.70 -0.76 -11.35
CA ASP A 170 -6.61 -0.51 -12.48
C ASP A 170 -6.46 0.93 -12.99
N TYR A 171 -6.36 1.89 -12.08
CA TYR A 171 -6.10 3.29 -12.42
C TYR A 171 -4.78 3.46 -13.19
N LEU A 172 -3.67 2.94 -12.65
CA LEU A 172 -2.35 3.06 -13.25
C LEU A 172 -2.31 2.37 -14.62
N THR A 173 -2.97 1.22 -14.76
CA THR A 173 -3.10 0.49 -16.03
C THR A 173 -3.89 1.31 -17.04
N GLN A 174 -5.03 1.88 -16.64
CA GLN A 174 -5.85 2.72 -17.52
C GLN A 174 -5.07 3.96 -17.99
N GLN A 175 -4.37 4.65 -17.08
CA GLN A 175 -3.58 5.84 -17.43
C GLN A 175 -2.36 5.51 -18.31
N SER A 176 -1.71 4.37 -18.08
CA SER A 176 -0.52 3.95 -18.85
C SER A 176 -0.88 3.40 -20.22
N VAL A 177 -1.82 2.46 -20.30
CA VAL A 177 -2.14 1.70 -21.51
C VAL A 177 -3.10 2.46 -22.40
N SER A 178 -4.23 2.92 -21.84
CA SER A 178 -5.25 3.63 -22.62
C SER A 178 -4.91 5.12 -22.78
N GLY A 179 -4.25 5.71 -21.77
CA GLY A 179 -3.85 7.11 -21.79
C GLY A 179 -2.49 7.39 -22.43
N GLY A 180 -1.64 6.38 -22.64
CA GLY A 180 -0.28 6.55 -23.14
C GLY A 180 0.58 7.47 -22.28
N LYS A 181 0.31 7.55 -20.97
CA LYS A 181 0.93 8.50 -20.05
C LYS A 181 2.12 7.91 -19.32
N ASP A 182 3.18 8.70 -19.19
CA ASP A 182 4.21 8.54 -18.17
C ASP A 182 3.59 8.77 -16.79
N GLN A 183 3.98 7.98 -15.79
CA GLN A 183 3.47 8.14 -14.43
C GLN A 183 4.59 8.22 -13.41
N LEU A 184 4.43 9.10 -12.43
CA LEU A 184 5.36 9.32 -11.34
C LEU A 184 4.58 9.27 -10.02
N LEU A 185 4.86 8.26 -9.22
CA LEU A 185 4.21 7.99 -7.95
C LEU A 185 5.08 8.50 -6.80
N TYR A 186 4.44 8.99 -5.75
CA TYR A 186 5.09 9.36 -4.49
C TYR A 186 4.34 8.74 -3.32
N TYR A 187 5.05 7.94 -2.51
CA TYR A 187 4.54 7.38 -1.27
C TYR A 187 4.77 8.37 -0.14
N ILE A 188 3.72 8.75 0.56
CA ILE A 188 3.72 9.76 1.60
C ILE A 188 3.36 9.09 2.92
N PRO A 189 4.23 9.23 3.94
CA PRO A 189 3.84 8.82 5.27
C PRO A 189 2.66 9.60 5.79
N THR A 190 1.55 8.89 5.98
CA THR A 190 0.27 9.44 6.41
C THR A 190 -0.30 8.72 7.61
N THR A 191 -0.89 9.51 8.50
CA THR A 191 -1.72 9.05 9.60
C THR A 191 -3.11 8.64 9.10
N PRO A 192 -3.88 7.85 9.87
CA PRO A 192 -5.28 7.60 9.55
C PRO A 192 -6.15 8.87 9.45
N GLU A 193 -5.87 9.89 10.27
CA GLU A 193 -6.55 11.19 10.22
C GLU A 193 -6.16 11.97 8.96
N GLU A 194 -4.88 11.92 8.58
CA GLU A 194 -4.41 12.50 7.32
C GLU A 194 -5.04 11.77 6.11
N ASP A 195 -5.22 10.46 6.16
CA ASP A 195 -5.97 9.74 5.12
C ASP A 195 -7.42 10.20 5.01
N GLN A 196 -8.12 10.36 6.15
CA GLN A 196 -9.51 10.82 6.14
C GLN A 196 -9.60 12.28 5.67
N GLN A 197 -8.65 13.13 6.08
CA GLN A 197 -8.57 14.52 5.61
C GLN A 197 -8.31 14.60 4.11
N LEU A 198 -7.48 13.72 3.56
CA LEU A 198 -7.29 13.58 2.12
C LEU A 198 -8.62 13.23 1.45
N VAL A 199 -9.32 12.20 1.92
CA VAL A 199 -10.62 11.79 1.37
C VAL A 199 -11.66 12.90 1.47
N ASP A 200 -11.79 13.56 2.62
CA ASP A 200 -12.76 14.63 2.83
C ASP A 200 -12.47 15.84 1.94
N SER A 201 -11.19 16.16 1.73
CA SER A 201 -10.79 17.22 0.82
C SER A 201 -11.20 16.89 -0.62
N PHE A 202 -11.07 15.63 -1.02
CA PHE A 202 -11.51 15.18 -2.33
C PHE A 202 -13.04 15.21 -2.48
N ASN A 203 -13.79 14.81 -1.45
CA ASN A 203 -15.24 14.90 -1.46
C ASN A 203 -15.72 16.35 -1.52
N ARG A 204 -15.11 17.26 -0.75
CA ARG A 204 -15.39 18.71 -0.85
C ARG A 204 -15.11 19.25 -2.25
N ALA A 205 -14.04 18.80 -2.89
CA ALA A 205 -13.77 19.14 -4.28
C ALA A 205 -14.84 18.57 -5.22
N ARG A 206 -15.44 17.42 -4.89
CA ARG A 206 -16.41 16.71 -5.75
C ARG A 206 -17.75 17.42 -5.71
N ASP A 207 -18.17 17.82 -4.51
CA ASP A 207 -19.39 18.59 -4.27
C ASP A 207 -19.39 19.92 -5.01
N ARG A 208 -18.21 20.54 -5.16
CA ARG A 208 -18.05 21.78 -5.93
C ARG A 208 -18.09 21.56 -7.46
N GLY A 209 -17.99 20.32 -7.93
CA GLY A 209 -17.99 19.95 -9.34
C GLY A 209 -16.72 20.37 -10.10
N PHE A 210 -16.31 19.57 -11.09
CA PHE A 210 -15.12 19.91 -11.89
C PHE A 210 -15.36 21.21 -12.69
N SER A 211 -14.47 22.19 -12.53
CA SER A 211 -14.52 23.46 -13.26
C SER A 211 -13.12 24.01 -13.49
N SER A 212 -12.71 24.16 -14.74
CA SER A 212 -11.46 24.83 -15.11
C SER A 212 -11.51 26.33 -14.83
N GLU A 213 -12.69 26.96 -14.99
CA GLU A 213 -12.90 28.40 -14.78
C GLU A 213 -12.84 28.79 -13.30
N GLN A 214 -13.37 27.93 -12.41
CA GLN A 214 -13.33 28.14 -10.96
C GLN A 214 -12.10 27.51 -10.30
N ALA A 215 -11.15 27.01 -11.10
CA ALA A 215 -9.97 26.31 -10.64
C ALA A 215 -10.30 25.17 -9.65
N ASN A 216 -11.31 24.36 -9.95
CA ASN A 216 -11.60 23.11 -9.25
C ASN A 216 -11.26 21.92 -10.17
N THR A 217 -9.96 21.62 -10.23
CA THR A 217 -9.31 20.65 -11.10
C THR A 217 -8.68 19.51 -10.28
N CYS A 218 -8.12 18.51 -10.97
CA CYS A 218 -7.37 17.43 -10.32
C CYS A 218 -6.21 17.94 -9.46
N SER A 219 -5.50 18.97 -9.92
CA SER A 219 -4.43 19.57 -9.14
C SER A 219 -4.92 20.34 -7.95
N THR A 220 -6.00 21.11 -8.07
CA THR A 220 -6.51 21.80 -6.88
C THR A 220 -7.06 20.81 -5.87
N ALA A 221 -7.71 19.72 -6.28
CA ALA A 221 -8.20 18.68 -5.36
C ALA A 221 -7.05 17.98 -4.60
N VAL A 222 -6.02 17.50 -5.31
CA VAL A 222 -4.85 16.87 -4.70
C VAL A 222 -4.07 17.87 -3.84
N SER A 223 -3.88 19.09 -4.34
CA SER A 223 -3.14 20.14 -3.64
C SER A 223 -3.91 20.64 -2.40
N GLU A 224 -5.24 20.70 -2.41
CA GLU A 224 -6.00 21.00 -1.21
C GLU A 224 -5.84 19.89 -0.17
N GLY A 225 -5.98 18.62 -0.57
CA GLY A 225 -5.84 17.49 0.35
C GLY A 225 -4.45 17.42 0.98
N LEU A 226 -3.40 17.53 0.17
CA LEU A 226 -2.01 17.51 0.65
C LEU A 226 -1.67 18.72 1.55
N ARG A 227 -2.40 19.83 1.42
CA ARG A 227 -2.21 21.04 2.24
C ARG A 227 -2.93 20.89 3.55
N ASP A 228 -4.12 20.33 3.50
CA ASP A 228 -4.94 20.03 4.67
C ASP A 228 -4.21 19.03 5.59
N ILE A 229 -3.41 18.11 5.04
CA ILE A 229 -2.51 17.21 5.81
C ILE A 229 -1.08 17.77 6.03
N GLY A 230 -0.85 19.05 5.75
CA GLY A 230 0.39 19.75 6.06
C GLY A 230 1.63 19.30 5.26
N VAL A 231 1.49 18.58 4.15
CA VAL A 231 2.61 18.19 3.26
C VAL A 231 3.21 19.42 2.57
N PHE A 232 2.39 20.42 2.25
CA PHE A 232 2.82 21.64 1.56
C PHE A 232 1.81 22.78 1.77
N ARG A 233 2.13 24.02 1.37
CA ARG A 233 1.39 25.23 1.79
C ARG A 233 0.63 25.96 0.68
N HIS A 234 0.80 25.59 -0.57
CA HIS A 234 0.39 26.43 -1.71
C HIS A 234 -0.63 25.72 -2.58
N ARG A 235 -1.74 26.37 -2.94
CA ARG A 235 -2.70 25.81 -3.89
C ARG A 235 -2.19 26.01 -5.33
N THR A 236 -2.33 25.01 -6.20
CA THR A 236 -2.00 25.18 -7.62
C THR A 236 -3.01 24.50 -8.54
N PRO A 237 -3.45 25.16 -9.62
CA PRO A 237 -4.33 24.56 -10.60
C PRO A 237 -3.60 23.70 -11.63
N PHE A 238 -2.27 23.63 -11.62
CA PHE A 238 -1.49 22.95 -12.65
C PHE A 238 -0.66 21.77 -12.08
N PRO A 239 -0.85 20.53 -12.59
CA PRO A 239 -0.13 19.34 -12.12
C PRO A 239 1.39 19.46 -12.24
N LYS A 240 1.89 20.10 -13.29
CA LYS A 240 3.33 20.35 -13.45
C LYS A 240 3.90 21.25 -12.35
N MET A 241 3.21 22.34 -12.02
CA MET A 241 3.62 23.22 -10.92
C MET A 241 3.50 22.52 -9.57
N LEU A 242 2.45 21.69 -9.39
CA LEU A 242 2.31 20.86 -8.20
C LEU A 242 3.52 19.94 -8.07
N LEU A 243 3.92 19.24 -9.13
CA LEU A 243 5.10 18.35 -9.10
C LEU A 243 6.39 19.11 -8.74
N ASP A 244 6.62 20.28 -9.34
CA ASP A 244 7.82 21.08 -9.08
C ASP A 244 7.85 21.58 -7.62
N TRP A 245 6.71 22.01 -7.07
CA TRP A 245 6.57 22.39 -5.66
C TRP A 245 6.59 21.20 -4.71
N PHE A 246 6.04 20.06 -5.14
CA PHE A 246 6.06 18.82 -4.39
C PHE A 246 7.52 18.40 -4.23
N ARG A 247 8.29 18.31 -5.32
CA ARG A 247 9.75 18.06 -5.30
C ARG A 247 10.52 19.03 -4.41
N ALA A 248 10.17 20.31 -4.40
CA ALA A 248 10.80 21.30 -3.52
C ALA A 248 10.36 21.18 -2.04
N GLY A 249 9.13 20.74 -1.78
CA GLY A 249 8.54 20.58 -0.45
C GLY A 249 8.85 19.23 0.22
N LEU A 250 9.16 18.20 -0.56
CA LEU A 250 9.55 16.86 -0.11
C LEU A 250 10.76 16.89 0.85
N ALA A 251 11.61 17.92 0.77
CA ALA A 251 12.70 18.13 1.71
C ALA A 251 12.25 18.35 3.17
N ARG A 252 10.96 18.62 3.43
CA ARG A 252 10.41 18.96 4.76
C ARG A 252 9.65 17.83 5.45
N ARG A 253 9.37 16.72 4.77
CA ARG A 253 8.62 15.56 5.31
C ARG A 253 9.47 14.29 5.13
N PRO A 254 10.17 13.83 6.20
CA PRO A 254 11.01 12.63 6.13
C PRO A 254 10.21 11.40 5.73
N GLY A 255 10.82 10.51 4.92
CA GLY A 255 10.24 9.20 4.57
C GLY A 255 9.47 9.14 3.24
N VAL A 256 9.36 10.22 2.48
CA VAL A 256 8.73 10.17 1.15
C VAL A 256 9.65 9.48 0.14
N SER A 257 9.08 8.55 -0.63
CA SER A 257 9.77 7.86 -1.74
C SER A 257 9.02 8.04 -3.06
N GLY A 258 9.70 7.85 -4.19
CA GLY A 258 9.12 8.03 -5.52
C GLY A 258 9.39 6.86 -6.47
N MET A 259 8.47 6.61 -7.40
CA MET A 259 8.54 5.54 -8.41
C MET A 259 8.07 6.06 -9.78
N TYR A 260 8.70 5.60 -10.86
CA TYR A 260 8.34 5.96 -12.23
C TYR A 260 7.78 4.74 -12.97
N ILE A 261 6.73 4.96 -13.77
CA ILE A 261 6.07 3.95 -14.61
C ILE A 261 5.99 4.49 -16.04
N PRO A 262 6.57 3.80 -17.04
CA PRO A 262 6.50 4.22 -18.44
C PRO A 262 5.12 3.96 -19.06
N PRO A 263 4.78 4.61 -20.19
CA PRO A 263 3.54 4.34 -20.94
C PRO A 263 3.46 2.89 -21.45
N GLY A 264 2.24 2.37 -21.61
CA GLY A 264 1.99 0.99 -22.04
C GLY A 264 2.19 -0.09 -20.96
N THR A 265 2.44 0.30 -19.71
CA THR A 265 2.65 -0.62 -18.58
C THR A 265 1.32 -1.09 -17.98
N VAL A 266 1.15 -2.41 -17.85
CA VAL A 266 0.04 -3.02 -17.10
C VAL A 266 0.47 -3.23 -15.65
N VAL A 267 -0.31 -2.71 -14.70
CA VAL A 267 -0.09 -2.88 -13.25
C VAL A 267 -1.13 -3.86 -12.72
N GLN A 268 -0.68 -5.04 -12.28
CA GLN A 268 -1.56 -6.07 -11.74
C GLN A 268 -1.79 -5.88 -10.24
N GLU A 269 -2.80 -5.08 -9.88
CA GLU A 269 -3.35 -4.96 -8.52
C GLU A 269 -4.89 -4.97 -8.63
N SER A 270 -5.56 -5.98 -8.06
CA SER A 270 -7.02 -6.15 -8.17
C SER A 270 -7.71 -5.79 -6.84
N GLY A 271 -8.47 -4.68 -6.81
CA GLY A 271 -9.18 -4.16 -5.62
C GLY A 271 -8.72 -2.75 -5.20
N PRO A 272 -9.50 -2.00 -4.38
CA PRO A 272 -9.13 -0.63 -3.97
C PRO A 272 -7.74 -0.61 -3.34
N PHE A 273 -6.94 0.40 -3.70
CA PHE A 273 -5.58 0.59 -3.15
C PHE A 273 -5.57 0.34 -1.65
N GLN A 274 -4.89 -0.73 -1.26
CA GLN A 274 -4.54 -0.99 0.12
C GLN A 274 -3.23 -0.24 0.33
N LYS A 275 -3.09 0.52 1.42
CA LYS A 275 -1.73 0.95 1.78
C LYS A 275 -0.88 -0.30 1.88
N PRO A 276 0.39 -0.19 1.50
CA PRO A 276 1.32 -1.20 1.91
C PRO A 276 1.43 -1.23 3.44
#